data_AF-A0A915CVP0-F1
#
_entry.id   AF-A0A915CVP0-F1
#
_cell.length_a   1.000
_cell.length_b   1.000
_cell.length_c   1.000
_cell.angle_alpha   90.00
_cell.angle_beta   90.00
_cell.angle_gamma   90.00
#
_symmetry.space_group_name_H-M   'P 1'
#
loop_
_entity.id
_entity.type
_entity.pdbx_description
1 polymer ?
#
loop_
_entity_poly.entity_id
_entity_poly.type
_entity_poly.pdbx_seq_one_letter_code
_entity_poly.pdbx_strand_id
1 'polypeptide(L)'
;MLPHALTNAQRTGGGQHPAHTAGGQLEQAMRWLDNPGQDDGGVGFQALKSLLDEARRLGEQLNPTDRNRMRGLCSDIDRLANQLVDLERRGLGNTPEAHAIRQQLRDKLRELADFMKRVLTEKVVEDYADITTPLKLFVEAVYAPPGQPGREQNFEDKAANLNEHSNRCTSTALVVAKCGPCKNKKTVEGLIDSANKVNQMTPQVINAGKIRLHNSTDNANQHFDNLRKEYSDALIRLRGFVDDAIDTGDFVRASEG
;
A
#
# COMPACT_ATOMS: atom_id res chain seq x y z
N MET A 1 26.98 39.45 8.13
CA MET A 1 26.37 39.37 6.79
C MET A 1 26.93 38.14 6.08
N LEU A 2 26.08 37.24 5.60
CA LEU A 2 26.42 36.34 4.48
C LEU A 2 26.41 37.16 3.17
N PRO A 3 27.10 36.72 2.10
CA PRO A 3 26.42 35.88 1.10
C PRO A 3 27.27 34.79 0.39
N HIS A 4 26.56 33.67 0.06
CA HIS A 4 26.56 32.77 -1.12
C HIS A 4 27.86 32.47 -1.91
N ALA A 5 28.13 31.25 -2.42
CA ALA A 5 27.24 30.36 -3.16
C ALA A 5 27.82 28.92 -3.20
N LEU A 6 27.01 27.89 -2.90
CA LEU A 6 26.50 26.90 -3.87
C LEU A 6 27.56 26.20 -4.73
N THR A 7 28.02 25.03 -4.25
CA THR A 7 28.45 23.94 -5.14
C THR A 7 27.75 22.66 -4.70
N ASN A 8 26.62 22.41 -5.38
CA ASN A 8 25.90 21.16 -5.58
C ASN A 8 26.23 19.99 -4.63
N ALA A 9 25.29 19.77 -3.71
CA ALA A 9 25.06 18.50 -3.05
C ALA A 9 24.58 17.43 -4.06
N GLN A 10 25.50 16.88 -4.83
CA GLN A 10 25.38 15.55 -5.43
C GLN A 10 26.39 14.63 -4.74
N ARG A 11 26.02 14.17 -3.55
CA ARG A 11 26.53 12.93 -2.99
C ARG A 11 25.35 11.99 -2.89
N THR A 12 25.15 11.18 -3.94
CA THR A 12 24.44 9.91 -3.88
C THR A 12 25.14 9.04 -2.83
N GLY A 13 24.68 9.13 -1.59
CA GLY A 13 25.16 8.32 -0.48
C GLY A 13 24.65 6.89 -0.62
N GLY A 14 25.47 6.02 -1.21
CA GLY A 14 25.28 4.57 -1.18
C GLY A 14 25.60 4.00 0.21
N GLY A 15 24.76 4.30 1.20
CA GLY A 15 24.89 3.82 2.58
C GLY A 15 23.68 3.01 3.03
N GLN A 16 23.85 1.68 3.06
CA GLN A 16 23.49 0.71 4.13
C GLN A 16 22.09 0.67 4.78
N HIS A 17 21.15 1.54 4.45
CA HIS A 17 19.83 1.51 5.10
C HIS A 17 18.81 0.66 4.32
N PRO A 18 18.12 -0.30 4.97
CA PRO A 18 17.07 -1.09 4.34
C PRO A 18 15.95 -0.21 3.79
N ALA A 19 15.51 -0.50 2.56
CA ALA A 19 14.38 0.20 1.96
C ALA A 19 13.06 -0.15 2.65
N HIS A 20 12.17 0.83 2.75
CA HIS A 20 10.86 0.70 3.42
C HIS A 20 9.69 0.46 2.45
N THR A 21 9.92 0.60 1.14
CA THR A 21 8.94 0.31 0.09
C THR A 21 9.35 -0.95 -0.68
N ALA A 22 8.39 -1.70 -1.20
CA ALA A 22 8.64 -2.91 -1.98
C ALA A 22 9.49 -2.62 -3.23
N GLY A 23 9.26 -1.49 -3.90
CA GLY A 23 10.08 -1.06 -5.03
C GLY A 23 11.54 -0.83 -4.66
N GLY A 24 11.82 -0.16 -3.53
CA GLY A 24 13.19 0.02 -3.06
C GLY A 24 13.83 -1.28 -2.56
N GLN A 25 13.04 -2.18 -1.97
CA GLN A 25 13.49 -3.51 -1.55
C GLN A 25 13.87 -4.37 -2.76
N LEU A 26 13.07 -4.31 -3.82
CA LEU A 26 13.38 -4.95 -5.10
C LEU A 26 14.68 -4.41 -5.70
N GLU A 27 14.87 -3.09 -5.72
CA GLU A 27 16.12 -2.49 -6.21
C GLU A 27 17.35 -2.94 -5.41
N GLN A 28 17.24 -3.00 -4.07
CA GLN A 28 18.31 -3.49 -3.20
C GLN A 28 18.59 -4.99 -3.44
N ALA A 29 17.54 -5.80 -3.61
CA ALA A 29 17.69 -7.21 -3.93
C ALA A 29 18.34 -7.43 -5.31
N MET A 30 17.89 -6.71 -6.35
CA MET A 30 18.49 -6.78 -7.69
C MET A 30 19.96 -6.36 -7.67
N ARG A 31 20.29 -5.27 -6.96
CA ARG A 31 21.67 -4.82 -6.80
C ARG A 31 22.56 -5.87 -6.14
N TRP A 32 22.06 -6.60 -5.15
CA TRP A 32 22.81 -7.71 -4.55
C TRP A 32 23.10 -8.83 -5.57
N LEU A 33 22.13 -9.14 -6.44
CA LEU A 33 22.34 -10.14 -7.50
C LEU A 33 23.32 -9.67 -8.59
N ASP A 34 23.37 -8.38 -8.88
CA ASP A 34 24.22 -7.83 -9.94
C ASP A 34 25.68 -7.61 -9.52
N ASN A 35 25.98 -7.62 -8.22
CA ASN A 35 27.33 -7.37 -7.69
C ASN A 35 27.89 -8.60 -6.95
N PRO A 36 28.16 -9.70 -7.67
CA PRO A 36 28.64 -10.94 -7.05
C PRO A 36 29.99 -10.74 -6.37
N GLY A 37 30.11 -11.20 -5.12
CA GLY A 37 31.34 -11.11 -4.33
C GLY A 37 31.60 -9.74 -3.69
N GLN A 38 30.72 -8.76 -3.90
CA GLN A 38 30.75 -7.51 -3.16
C GLN A 38 29.96 -7.65 -1.86
N ASP A 39 30.57 -7.32 -0.72
CA ASP A 39 29.87 -7.26 0.56
C ASP A 39 29.00 -6.00 0.63
N ASP A 40 27.69 -6.21 0.68
CA ASP A 40 26.68 -5.15 0.85
C ASP A 40 26.21 -5.00 2.30
N GLY A 41 26.85 -5.70 3.26
CA GLY A 41 26.46 -5.74 4.66
C GLY A 41 25.18 -6.56 4.91
N GLY A 42 24.75 -7.40 3.97
CA GLY A 42 23.54 -8.21 4.05
C GLY A 42 22.25 -7.46 3.69
N VAL A 43 22.36 -6.21 3.22
CA VAL A 43 21.22 -5.34 2.94
C VAL A 43 20.31 -5.91 1.86
N GLY A 44 20.87 -6.42 0.75
CA GLY A 44 20.08 -6.94 -0.37
C GLY A 44 19.32 -8.23 -0.01
N PHE A 45 19.94 -9.14 0.76
CA PHE A 45 19.24 -10.34 1.24
C PHE A 45 18.13 -10.00 2.24
N GLN A 46 18.37 -9.05 3.16
CA GLN A 46 17.34 -8.56 4.09
C GLN A 46 16.19 -7.85 3.36
N ALA A 47 16.51 -7.07 2.32
CA ALA A 47 15.53 -6.43 1.47
C ALA A 47 14.66 -7.46 0.73
N LEU A 48 15.26 -8.52 0.19
CA LEU A 48 14.54 -9.63 -0.42
C LEU A 48 13.58 -10.29 0.58
N LYS A 49 14.03 -10.60 1.80
CA LYS A 49 13.15 -11.20 2.82
C LYS A 49 11.97 -10.28 3.17
N SER A 50 12.25 -8.99 3.32
CA SER A 50 11.21 -7.99 3.60
C SER A 50 10.20 -7.87 2.45
N LEU A 51 10.66 -7.89 1.20
CA LEU A 51 9.79 -7.92 0.02
C LEU A 51 8.88 -9.15 0.01
N LEU A 52 9.41 -10.33 0.37
CA LEU A 52 8.61 -11.54 0.47
C LEU A 52 7.54 -11.47 1.56
N ASP A 53 7.84 -10.83 2.68
CA ASP A 53 6.86 -10.65 3.75
C ASP A 53 5.72 -9.71 3.34
N GLU A 54 6.03 -8.62 2.64
CA GLU A 54 5.00 -7.74 2.07
C GLU A 54 4.16 -8.44 1.00
N ALA A 55 4.80 -9.21 0.12
CA ALA A 55 4.10 -10.00 -0.90
C ALA A 55 3.14 -11.01 -0.28
N ARG A 56 3.57 -11.74 0.77
CA ARG A 56 2.69 -12.67 1.51
C ARG A 56 1.53 -11.93 2.16
N ARG A 57 1.78 -10.78 2.79
CA ARG A 57 0.75 -9.97 3.45
C ARG A 57 -0.30 -9.46 2.45
N LEU A 58 0.13 -9.03 1.26
CA LEU A 58 -0.76 -8.71 0.14
C LEU A 58 -1.56 -9.95 -0.29
N GLY A 59 -0.89 -11.10 -0.43
CA GLY A 59 -1.50 -12.38 -0.81
C GLY A 59 -2.65 -12.84 0.10
N GLU A 60 -2.59 -12.56 1.41
CA GLU A 60 -3.67 -12.96 2.33
C GLU A 60 -5.03 -12.32 1.99
N GLN A 61 -5.01 -11.14 1.36
CA GLN A 61 -6.22 -10.39 0.97
C GLN A 61 -6.78 -10.80 -0.40
N LEU A 62 -6.08 -11.67 -1.13
CA LEU A 62 -6.47 -12.06 -2.49
C LEU A 62 -7.43 -13.26 -2.50
N ASN A 63 -8.03 -13.51 -3.66
CA ASN A 63 -8.77 -14.76 -3.90
C ASN A 63 -7.84 -15.99 -3.74
N PRO A 64 -8.38 -17.20 -3.49
CA PRO A 64 -7.55 -18.39 -3.24
C PRO A 64 -6.53 -18.71 -4.34
N THR A 65 -6.89 -18.49 -5.60
CA THR A 65 -6.01 -18.75 -6.75
C THR A 65 -4.80 -17.83 -6.73
N ASP A 66 -5.02 -16.53 -6.63
CA ASP A 66 -3.95 -15.53 -6.58
C ASP A 66 -3.11 -15.63 -5.31
N ARG A 67 -3.73 -15.93 -4.16
CA ARG A 67 -3.02 -16.20 -2.90
C ARG A 67 -2.04 -17.38 -3.05
N ASN A 68 -2.48 -18.48 -3.65
CA ASN A 68 -1.64 -19.65 -3.87
C ASN A 68 -0.50 -19.35 -4.84
N ARG A 69 -0.76 -18.59 -5.90
CA ARG A 69 0.27 -18.13 -6.83
C ARG A 69 1.31 -17.25 -6.15
N MET A 70 0.88 -16.26 -5.35
CA MET A 70 1.75 -15.40 -4.55
C MET A 70 2.65 -16.23 -3.63
N ARG A 71 2.06 -17.17 -2.87
CA ARG A 71 2.81 -18.04 -1.96
C ARG A 71 3.82 -18.92 -2.69
N GLY A 72 3.47 -19.45 -3.86
CA GLY A 72 4.37 -20.23 -4.71
C GLY A 72 5.60 -19.42 -5.13
N LEU A 73 5.38 -18.21 -5.67
CA LEU A 73 6.47 -17.30 -6.05
C LEU A 73 7.37 -16.96 -4.86
N CYS A 74 6.78 -16.61 -3.71
CA CYS A 74 7.56 -16.32 -2.52
C CYS A 74 8.38 -17.53 -2.05
N SER A 75 7.84 -18.75 -2.14
CA SER A 75 8.54 -19.98 -1.74
C SER A 75 9.72 -20.28 -2.67
N ASP A 76 9.54 -20.13 -3.99
CA ASP A 76 10.60 -20.36 -4.96
C ASP A 76 11.75 -19.36 -4.81
N ILE A 77 11.42 -18.07 -4.64
CA ILE A 77 12.39 -17.00 -4.41
C ILE A 77 13.16 -17.26 -3.11
N ASP A 78 12.46 -17.62 -2.02
CA ASP A 78 13.10 -17.90 -0.73
C ASP A 78 14.10 -19.05 -0.84
N ARG A 79 13.70 -20.15 -1.49
CA ARG A 79 14.55 -21.32 -1.73
C ARG A 79 15.80 -20.96 -2.53
N LEU A 80 15.64 -20.27 -3.67
CA LEU A 80 16.76 -19.87 -4.53
C LEU A 80 17.70 -18.91 -3.81
N ALA A 81 17.17 -17.93 -3.05
CA ALA A 81 17.97 -16.99 -2.30
C ALA A 81 18.80 -17.69 -1.20
N ASN A 82 18.20 -18.62 -0.46
CA ASN A 82 18.93 -19.38 0.56
C ASN A 82 20.02 -20.29 -0.06
N GLN A 83 19.74 -20.91 -1.23
CA GLN A 83 20.73 -21.69 -1.98
C GLN A 83 21.92 -20.83 -2.43
N LEU A 84 21.66 -19.62 -2.95
CA LEU A 84 22.71 -18.70 -3.34
C LEU A 84 23.58 -18.28 -2.16
N VAL A 85 22.96 -17.92 -1.03
CA VAL A 85 23.69 -17.55 0.19
C VAL A 85 24.55 -18.70 0.73
N ASP A 86 24.09 -19.95 0.65
CA ASP A 86 24.90 -21.12 1.02
C ASP A 86 26.13 -21.28 0.12
N LEU A 87 25.95 -21.16 -1.21
CA LEU A 87 27.06 -21.21 -2.15
C LEU A 87 28.08 -20.10 -1.90
N GLU A 88 27.62 -18.87 -1.65
CA GLU A 88 28.49 -17.73 -1.34
C GLU A 88 29.28 -17.96 -0.04
N ARG A 89 28.64 -18.47 1.02
CA ARG A 89 29.31 -18.83 2.29
C ARG A 89 30.36 -19.90 2.12
N ARG A 90 30.18 -20.82 1.17
CA ARG A 90 31.12 -21.89 0.85
C ARG A 90 32.23 -21.45 -0.10
N GLY A 91 32.28 -20.18 -0.49
CA GLY A 91 33.23 -19.66 -1.48
C GLY A 91 32.93 -20.09 -2.92
N LEU A 92 31.75 -20.66 -3.17
CA LEU A 92 31.28 -21.14 -4.49
C LEU A 92 30.40 -20.11 -5.21
N GLY A 93 30.38 -18.86 -4.74
CA GLY A 93 29.55 -17.78 -5.28
C GLY A 93 29.85 -17.35 -6.72
N ASN A 94 30.99 -17.76 -7.30
CA ASN A 94 31.36 -17.46 -8.68
C ASN A 94 31.29 -18.69 -9.61
N THR A 95 30.66 -19.77 -9.15
CA THR A 95 30.48 -20.97 -9.97
C THR A 95 29.39 -20.75 -11.03
N PRO A 96 29.40 -21.50 -12.15
CA PRO A 96 28.31 -21.49 -13.12
C PRO A 96 26.93 -21.75 -12.48
N GLU A 97 26.89 -22.60 -11.44
CA GLU A 97 25.68 -22.86 -10.65
C GLU A 97 25.18 -21.61 -9.91
N ALA A 98 26.06 -20.90 -9.20
CA ALA A 98 25.70 -19.66 -8.51
C ALA A 98 25.21 -18.59 -9.50
N HIS A 99 25.85 -18.47 -10.67
CA HIS A 99 25.39 -17.57 -11.73
C HIS A 99 24.01 -17.97 -12.27
N ALA A 100 23.75 -19.26 -12.47
CA ALA A 100 22.44 -19.75 -12.89
C ALA A 100 21.34 -19.45 -11.86
N ILE A 101 21.63 -19.63 -10.57
CA ILE A 101 20.67 -19.30 -9.48
C ILE A 101 20.40 -17.80 -9.44
N ARG A 102 21.41 -16.93 -9.60
CA ARG A 102 21.21 -15.48 -9.66
C ARG A 102 20.27 -15.07 -10.80
N GLN A 103 20.44 -15.65 -11.99
CA GLN A 103 19.55 -15.37 -13.13
C GLN A 103 18.13 -15.84 -12.85
N GLN A 104 17.94 -17.07 -12.36
CA GLN A 104 16.61 -17.56 -11.97
C GLN A 104 15.95 -16.69 -10.90
N LEU A 105 16.74 -16.21 -9.93
CA LEU A 105 16.25 -15.36 -8.86
C LEU A 105 15.85 -13.96 -9.37
N ARG A 106 16.61 -13.37 -10.30
CA ARG A 106 16.22 -12.12 -10.99
C ARG A 106 14.89 -12.30 -11.69
N ASP A 107 14.73 -13.35 -12.50
CA ASP A 107 13.50 -13.57 -13.24
C ASP A 107 12.29 -13.80 -12.33
N LYS A 108 12.47 -14.55 -11.24
CA LYS A 108 11.40 -14.76 -10.25
C LYS A 108 11.04 -13.49 -9.47
N LEU A 109 12.02 -12.64 -9.13
CA LEU A 109 11.75 -11.35 -8.50
C LEU A 109 10.98 -10.42 -9.43
N ARG A 110 11.29 -10.41 -10.73
CA ARG A 110 10.51 -9.68 -11.75
C ARG A 110 9.07 -10.21 -11.83
N GLU A 111 8.92 -11.53 -11.91
CA GLU A 111 7.59 -12.17 -11.95
C GLU A 111 6.76 -11.83 -10.70
N LEU A 112 7.37 -11.86 -9.51
CA LEU A 112 6.72 -11.46 -8.26
C LEU A 112 6.29 -10.00 -8.31
N ALA A 113 7.19 -9.12 -8.74
CA ALA A 113 6.91 -7.70 -8.84
C ALA A 113 5.71 -7.47 -9.78
N ASP A 114 5.75 -7.99 -11.00
CA ASP A 114 4.67 -7.81 -11.99
C ASP A 114 3.33 -8.34 -11.46
N PHE A 115 3.37 -9.47 -10.77
CA PHE A 115 2.19 -10.03 -10.13
C PHE A 115 1.64 -9.11 -9.03
N MET A 116 2.50 -8.59 -8.15
CA MET A 116 2.12 -7.62 -7.12
C MET A 116 1.50 -6.36 -7.74
N LYS A 117 2.12 -5.79 -8.78
CA LYS A 117 1.58 -4.61 -9.48
C LYS A 117 0.18 -4.86 -9.99
N ARG A 118 -0.04 -5.97 -10.70
CA ARG A 118 -1.34 -6.32 -11.27
C ARG A 118 -2.42 -6.39 -10.21
N VAL A 119 -2.20 -7.15 -9.13
CA VAL A 119 -3.22 -7.32 -8.08
C VAL A 119 -3.49 -6.03 -7.31
N LEU A 120 -2.49 -5.15 -7.17
CA LEU A 120 -2.68 -3.82 -6.57
C LEU A 120 -3.54 -2.93 -7.45
N THR A 121 -3.30 -2.90 -8.76
CA THR A 121 -4.12 -2.16 -9.71
C THR A 121 -5.56 -2.66 -9.70
N GLU A 122 -5.77 -3.98 -9.72
CA GLU A 122 -7.11 -4.58 -9.64
C GLU A 122 -7.82 -4.17 -8.34
N LYS A 123 -7.14 -4.23 -7.20
CA LYS A 123 -7.69 -3.85 -5.90
C LYS A 123 -8.08 -2.37 -5.84
N VAL A 124 -7.26 -1.49 -6.42
CA VAL A 124 -7.56 -0.05 -6.51
C VAL A 124 -8.82 0.17 -7.33
N VAL A 125 -8.93 -0.47 -8.51
CA VAL A 125 -10.11 -0.36 -9.36
C VAL A 125 -11.37 -0.83 -8.63
N GLU A 126 -11.28 -1.93 -7.88
CA GLU A 126 -12.41 -2.47 -7.11
C GLU A 126 -12.83 -1.56 -5.94
N ASP A 127 -11.89 -1.16 -5.09
CA ASP A 127 -12.20 -0.45 -3.85
C ASP A 127 -12.58 1.02 -4.09
N TYR A 128 -12.06 1.64 -5.16
CA TYR A 128 -12.31 3.04 -5.49
C TYR A 128 -13.33 3.24 -6.62
N ALA A 129 -13.96 2.17 -7.11
CA ALA A 129 -15.01 2.26 -8.14
C ALA A 129 -16.13 3.24 -7.75
N ASP A 130 -16.52 3.23 -6.47
CA ASP A 130 -17.54 4.11 -5.92
C ASP A 130 -17.18 4.56 -4.51
N ILE A 131 -16.69 5.79 -4.39
CA ILE A 131 -16.36 6.43 -3.12
C ILE A 131 -17.49 7.31 -2.57
N THR A 132 -18.63 7.39 -3.26
CA THR A 132 -19.70 8.36 -2.95
C THR A 132 -20.91 7.69 -2.33
N THR A 133 -21.36 6.57 -2.88
CA THR A 133 -22.61 5.91 -2.46
C THR A 133 -22.63 5.47 -1.01
N PRO A 134 -21.56 4.87 -0.42
CA PRO A 134 -21.60 4.43 0.98
C PRO A 134 -21.90 5.58 1.95
N LEU A 135 -21.25 6.74 1.76
CA LEU A 135 -21.51 7.92 2.58
C LEU A 135 -22.91 8.49 2.33
N LYS A 136 -23.36 8.53 1.07
CA LYS A 136 -24.69 9.03 0.72
C LYS A 136 -25.79 8.20 1.40
N LEU A 137 -25.72 6.87 1.31
CA LEU A 137 -26.70 5.98 1.95
C LEU A 137 -26.68 6.09 3.47
N PHE A 138 -25.49 6.26 4.06
CA PHE A 138 -25.35 6.52 5.49
C PHE A 138 -26.02 7.84 5.90
N VAL A 139 -25.80 8.91 5.15
CA VAL A 139 -26.46 10.21 5.37
C VAL A 139 -27.98 10.08 5.26
N GLU A 140 -28.50 9.40 4.24
CA GLU A 140 -29.93 9.14 4.09
C GLU A 140 -30.51 8.40 5.31
N ALA A 141 -29.79 7.40 5.83
CA ALA A 141 -30.19 6.67 7.03
C ALA A 141 -30.16 7.54 8.29
N VAL A 142 -29.15 8.42 8.43
CA VAL A 142 -29.06 9.40 9.52
C VAL A 142 -30.25 10.37 9.52
N TYR A 143 -30.70 10.79 8.33
CA TYR A 143 -31.84 11.71 8.15
C TYR A 143 -33.22 11.03 8.12
N ALA A 144 -33.29 9.71 8.29
CA ALA A 144 -34.55 8.97 8.28
C ALA A 144 -35.59 9.54 9.27
N PRO A 145 -36.86 9.75 8.85
CA PRO A 145 -37.91 10.31 9.70
C PRO A 145 -38.16 9.49 10.98
N PRO A 146 -38.51 10.15 12.10
CA PRO A 146 -38.97 9.44 13.30
C PRO A 146 -40.20 8.57 13.01
N GLY A 147 -40.23 7.34 13.53
CA GLY A 147 -41.35 6.41 13.34
C GLY A 147 -41.30 5.58 12.05
N GLN A 148 -40.30 5.78 11.18
CA GLN A 148 -40.07 4.88 10.05
C GLN A 148 -39.76 3.45 10.56
N PRO A 149 -40.46 2.40 10.07
CA PRO A 149 -40.15 1.03 10.46
C PRO A 149 -38.70 0.66 10.14
N GLY A 150 -38.02 0.02 11.09
CA GLY A 150 -36.63 -0.44 10.92
C GLY A 150 -35.59 0.68 10.83
N ARG A 151 -35.90 1.90 11.28
CA ARG A 151 -35.02 3.07 11.23
C ARG A 151 -33.65 2.82 11.85
N GLU A 152 -33.60 2.28 13.06
CA GLU A 152 -32.35 1.98 13.76
C GLU A 152 -31.56 0.88 13.05
N GLN A 153 -32.23 -0.17 12.57
CA GLN A 153 -31.56 -1.23 11.79
C GLN A 153 -30.96 -0.68 10.50
N ASN A 154 -31.72 0.12 9.74
CA ASN A 154 -31.21 0.75 8.52
C ASN A 154 -29.99 1.66 8.82
N PHE A 155 -30.01 2.41 9.92
CA PHE A 155 -28.84 3.18 10.34
C PHE A 155 -27.63 2.28 10.62
N GLU A 156 -27.78 1.22 11.42
CA GLU A 156 -26.68 0.32 11.77
C GLU A 156 -26.13 -0.39 10.53
N ASP A 157 -26.99 -0.84 9.60
CA ASP A 157 -26.58 -1.46 8.34
C ASP A 157 -25.76 -0.49 7.46
N LYS A 158 -26.19 0.77 7.33
CA LYS A 158 -25.46 1.76 6.53
C LYS A 158 -24.19 2.25 7.23
N ALA A 159 -24.18 2.30 8.55
CA ALA A 159 -22.98 2.59 9.34
C ALA A 159 -21.92 1.50 9.16
N ALA A 160 -22.32 0.23 9.25
CA ALA A 160 -21.46 -0.92 9.01
C ALA A 160 -20.88 -0.90 7.59
N ASN A 161 -21.73 -0.69 6.57
CA ASN A 161 -21.28 -0.58 5.19
C ASN A 161 -20.31 0.59 4.95
N LEU A 162 -20.54 1.76 5.56
CA LEU A 162 -19.61 2.90 5.48
C LEU A 162 -18.27 2.56 6.12
N ASN A 163 -18.29 1.92 7.30
CA ASN A 163 -17.09 1.51 8.01
C ASN A 163 -16.27 0.48 7.21
N GLU A 164 -16.92 -0.54 6.66
CA GLU A 164 -16.29 -1.54 5.79
C GLU A 164 -15.69 -0.91 4.54
N HIS A 165 -16.41 -0.01 3.88
CA HIS A 165 -15.90 0.72 2.72
C HIS A 165 -14.68 1.57 3.09
N SER A 166 -14.75 2.36 4.17
CA SER A 166 -13.60 3.12 4.68
C SER A 166 -12.39 2.22 4.90
N ASN A 167 -12.56 1.07 5.57
CA ASN A 167 -11.49 0.15 5.88
C ASN A 167 -10.87 -0.46 4.62
N ARG A 168 -11.67 -0.80 3.60
CA ARG A 168 -11.16 -1.29 2.32
C ARG A 168 -10.32 -0.23 1.62
N CYS A 169 -10.83 0.99 1.47
CA CYS A 169 -10.12 2.11 0.86
C CYS A 169 -8.79 2.39 1.59
N THR A 170 -8.82 2.55 2.91
CA THR A 170 -7.60 2.88 3.67
C THR A 170 -6.59 1.74 3.69
N SER A 171 -7.04 0.48 3.77
CA SER A 171 -6.16 -0.68 3.65
C SER A 171 -5.48 -0.73 2.29
N THR A 172 -6.23 -0.52 1.21
CA THR A 172 -5.69 -0.48 -0.16
C THR A 172 -4.68 0.64 -0.33
N ALA A 173 -5.01 1.85 0.12
CA ALA A 173 -4.09 2.98 0.08
C ALA A 173 -2.77 2.70 0.81
N LEU A 174 -2.80 2.10 2.00
CA LEU A 174 -1.59 1.76 2.75
C LEU A 174 -0.75 0.69 2.04
N VAL A 175 -1.41 -0.28 1.41
CA VAL A 175 -0.72 -1.29 0.61
C VAL A 175 -0.12 -0.64 -0.66
N VAL A 176 -0.83 0.27 -1.34
CA VAL A 176 -0.30 1.02 -2.49
C VAL A 176 0.88 1.91 -2.09
N ALA A 177 0.83 2.57 -0.93
CA ALA A 177 1.93 3.37 -0.40
C ALA A 177 3.21 2.55 -0.21
N LYS A 178 3.04 1.28 0.19
CA LYS A 178 4.16 0.40 0.52
C LYS A 178 4.64 -0.42 -0.67
N CYS A 179 3.71 -0.93 -1.47
CA CYS A 179 3.96 -1.93 -2.52
C CYS A 179 3.71 -1.40 -3.93
N GLY A 180 3.15 -0.20 -4.07
CA GLY A 180 2.82 0.38 -5.36
C GLY A 180 4.03 0.90 -6.15
N PRO A 181 3.80 1.31 -7.41
CA PRO A 181 4.82 1.88 -8.30
C PRO A 181 5.50 3.14 -7.77
N CYS A 182 4.77 3.93 -6.97
CA CYS A 182 5.13 5.29 -6.66
C CYS A 182 6.38 5.38 -5.79
N LYS A 183 7.39 6.09 -6.29
CA LYS A 183 8.60 6.44 -5.53
C LYS A 183 8.59 7.88 -5.02
N ASN A 184 7.58 8.66 -5.40
CA ASN A 184 7.46 10.05 -4.96
C ASN A 184 7.10 10.08 -3.47
N LYS A 185 8.07 10.47 -2.66
CA LYS A 185 7.93 10.56 -1.20
C LYS A 185 6.71 11.39 -0.77
N LYS A 186 6.44 12.52 -1.43
CA LYS A 186 5.30 13.38 -1.07
C LYS A 186 3.96 12.70 -1.35
N THR A 187 3.85 11.99 -2.48
CA THR A 187 2.66 11.21 -2.82
C THR A 187 2.45 10.08 -1.83
N VAL A 188 3.51 9.33 -1.49
CA VAL A 188 3.45 8.23 -0.51
C VAL A 188 3.08 8.72 0.88
N GLU A 189 3.69 9.80 1.37
CA GLU A 189 3.36 10.41 2.67
C GLU A 189 1.93 10.95 2.67
N GLY A 190 1.52 11.68 1.63
CA GLY A 190 0.15 12.20 1.50
C GLY A 190 -0.91 11.10 1.44
N LEU A 191 -0.58 9.96 0.82
CA LEU A 191 -1.42 8.77 0.76
C LEU A 191 -1.61 8.16 2.16
N ILE A 192 -0.52 7.98 2.92
CA ILE A 192 -0.54 7.46 4.29
C ILE A 192 -1.32 8.39 5.22
N ASP A 193 -1.05 9.69 5.16
CA ASP A 193 -1.69 10.69 6.01
C ASP A 193 -3.19 10.78 5.73
N SER A 194 -3.59 10.76 4.45
CA SER A 194 -5.00 10.76 4.05
C SER A 194 -5.71 9.48 4.48
N ALA A 195 -5.06 8.31 4.37
CA ALA A 195 -5.63 7.04 4.84
C ALA A 195 -5.84 7.05 6.36
N ASN A 196 -4.87 7.55 7.11
CA ASN A 196 -4.97 7.70 8.56
C ASN A 196 -6.09 8.67 8.95
N LYS A 197 -6.25 9.78 8.23
CA LYS A 197 -7.33 10.75 8.46
C LYS A 197 -8.70 10.11 8.24
N VAL A 198 -8.91 9.38 7.14
CA VAL A 198 -10.18 8.67 6.88
C VAL A 198 -10.48 7.66 7.98
N ASN A 199 -9.50 6.86 8.42
CA ASN A 199 -9.67 5.91 9.52
C ASN A 199 -10.07 6.59 10.84
N GLN A 200 -9.44 7.72 11.17
CA GLN A 200 -9.76 8.48 12.39
C GLN A 200 -11.15 9.14 12.32
N MET A 201 -11.57 9.59 11.14
CA MET A 201 -12.84 10.28 10.93
C MET A 201 -14.04 9.35 10.86
N THR A 202 -13.86 8.13 10.34
CA THR A 202 -14.94 7.15 10.16
C THR A 202 -15.79 6.94 11.43
N PRO A 203 -15.21 6.61 12.60
CA PRO A 203 -16.01 6.45 13.82
C PRO A 203 -16.63 7.75 14.31
N GLN A 204 -15.99 8.90 14.08
CA GLN A 204 -16.52 10.21 14.49
C GLN A 204 -17.78 10.58 13.69
N VAL A 205 -17.76 10.36 12.37
CA VAL A 205 -18.90 10.59 11.48
C VAL A 205 -20.05 9.64 11.81
N ILE A 206 -19.75 8.36 12.08
CA ILE A 206 -20.76 7.38 12.48
C ILE A 206 -21.41 7.78 13.81
N ASN A 207 -20.61 8.15 14.82
CA ASN A 207 -21.12 8.57 16.12
C ASN A 207 -21.94 9.86 16.04
N ALA A 208 -21.48 10.85 15.27
CA ALA A 208 -22.25 12.08 15.03
C ALA A 208 -23.57 11.79 14.31
N GLY A 209 -23.56 10.87 13.34
CA GLY A 209 -24.78 10.38 12.69
C GLY A 209 -25.74 9.72 13.68
N LYS A 210 -25.23 8.90 14.60
CA LYS A 210 -26.04 8.26 15.66
C LYS A 210 -26.64 9.28 16.62
N ILE A 211 -25.89 10.30 17.01
CA ILE A 211 -26.40 11.41 17.83
C ILE A 211 -27.52 12.12 17.07
N ARG A 212 -27.28 12.49 15.80
CA ARG A 212 -28.26 13.18 14.97
C ARG A 212 -29.51 12.36 14.71
N LEU A 213 -29.40 11.04 14.59
CA LEU A 213 -30.55 10.13 14.44
C LEU A 213 -31.53 10.29 15.63
N HIS A 214 -31.03 10.47 16.84
CA HIS A 214 -31.85 10.58 18.05
C HIS A 214 -32.12 12.04 18.47
N ASN A 215 -31.47 13.01 17.83
CA ASN A 215 -31.55 14.42 18.17
C ASN A 215 -31.57 15.28 16.90
N SER A 216 -32.73 15.85 16.58
CA SER A 216 -32.94 16.67 15.38
C SER A 216 -32.75 18.18 15.60
N THR A 217 -32.06 18.59 16.67
CA THR A 217 -31.71 20.00 16.90
C THR A 217 -30.76 20.53 15.82
N ASP A 218 -30.82 21.85 15.57
CA ASP A 218 -29.93 22.50 14.60
C ASP A 218 -28.45 22.28 14.91
N ASN A 219 -28.08 22.26 16.20
CA ASN A 219 -26.71 21.97 16.64
C ASN A 219 -26.26 20.55 16.24
N ALA A 220 -27.12 19.54 16.39
CA ALA A 220 -26.81 18.17 16.02
C ALA A 220 -26.71 18.01 14.49
N ASN A 221 -27.60 18.69 13.74
CA ASN A 221 -27.54 18.73 12.27
C ASN A 221 -26.22 19.36 11.81
N GLN A 222 -25.88 20.55 12.30
CA GLN A 222 -24.66 21.26 11.91
C GLN A 222 -23.38 20.48 12.26
N HIS A 223 -23.34 19.85 13.43
CA HIS A 223 -22.20 19.04 13.84
C HIS A 223 -21.99 17.85 12.90
N PHE A 224 -23.06 17.11 12.59
CA PHE A 224 -23.00 15.99 11.64
C PHE A 224 -22.61 16.47 10.23
N ASP A 225 -23.20 17.57 9.76
CA ASP A 225 -22.94 18.14 8.43
C ASP A 225 -21.47 18.54 8.24
N ASN A 226 -20.86 19.14 9.27
CA ASN A 226 -19.45 19.49 9.26
C ASN A 226 -18.55 18.24 9.16
N LEU A 227 -18.82 17.23 9.98
CA LEU A 227 -18.02 16.00 10.01
C LEU A 227 -18.15 15.19 8.71
N ARG A 228 -19.36 15.05 8.16
CA ARG A 228 -19.53 14.32 6.88
C ARG A 228 -18.82 15.02 5.73
N LYS A 229 -18.79 16.36 5.71
CA LYS A 229 -18.07 17.13 4.69
C LYS A 229 -16.57 16.91 4.81
N GLU A 230 -16.01 17.04 6.01
CA GLU A 230 -14.58 16.83 6.23
C GLU A 230 -14.15 15.38 5.90
N TYR A 231 -15.01 14.39 6.19
CA TYR A 231 -14.76 12.99 5.83
C TYR A 231 -14.79 12.77 4.32
N SER A 232 -15.81 13.34 3.64
CA SER A 232 -15.90 13.30 2.18
C SER A 232 -14.66 13.92 1.52
N ASP A 233 -14.22 15.07 2.00
CA ASP A 233 -13.03 15.74 1.50
C ASP A 233 -11.76 14.90 1.73
N ALA A 234 -11.66 14.22 2.88
CA ALA A 234 -10.55 13.31 3.17
C ALA A 234 -10.55 12.08 2.25
N LEU A 235 -11.71 11.50 1.95
CA LEU A 235 -11.84 10.35 1.05
C LEU A 235 -11.53 10.73 -0.41
N ILE A 236 -11.94 11.91 -0.86
CA ILE A 236 -11.60 12.44 -2.19
C ILE A 236 -10.08 12.69 -2.30
N ARG A 237 -9.45 13.27 -1.28
CA ARG A 237 -7.98 13.43 -1.24
C ARG A 237 -7.26 12.08 -1.27
N LEU A 238 -7.73 11.12 -0.48
CA LEU A 238 -7.19 9.77 -0.47
C LEU A 238 -7.22 9.13 -1.86
N ARG A 239 -8.36 9.24 -2.57
CA ARG A 239 -8.49 8.78 -3.95
C ARG A 239 -7.48 9.45 -4.88
N GLY A 240 -7.35 10.77 -4.82
CA GLY A 240 -6.39 11.51 -5.67
C GLY A 240 -4.95 11.01 -5.50
N PHE A 241 -4.52 10.77 -4.24
CA PHE A 241 -3.18 10.21 -4.00
C PHE A 241 -3.03 8.75 -4.48
N VAL A 242 -4.09 7.95 -4.45
CA VAL A 242 -4.07 6.59 -5.01
C VAL A 242 -3.90 6.65 -6.52
N ASP A 243 -4.67 7.50 -7.20
CA ASP A 243 -4.59 7.68 -8.65
C ASP A 243 -3.17 8.13 -9.06
N ASP A 244 -2.62 9.13 -8.36
CA ASP A 244 -1.23 9.59 -8.56
C ASP A 244 -0.21 8.46 -8.32
N ALA A 245 -0.45 7.60 -7.34
CA ALA A 245 0.48 6.53 -6.99
C ALA A 245 0.48 5.36 -7.99
N ILE A 246 -0.66 5.11 -8.66
CA ILE A 246 -0.81 4.02 -9.63
C ILE A 246 -0.43 4.48 -11.05
N ASP A 247 -0.64 5.75 -11.41
CA ASP A 247 -0.30 6.30 -12.74
C ASP A 247 1.20 6.60 -12.93
N THR A 248 2.01 6.46 -11.88
CA THR A 248 3.47 6.49 -12.03
C THR A 248 3.95 5.23 -12.75
N GLY A 249 4.45 5.37 -13.98
CA GLY A 249 5.03 4.30 -14.81
C GLY A 249 6.30 3.61 -14.25
N ASP A 250 6.51 3.65 -12.93
CA ASP A 250 7.81 3.46 -12.27
C ASP A 250 8.07 2.06 -11.73
N PHE A 251 7.05 1.21 -11.72
CA PHE A 251 7.20 -0.16 -11.24
C PHE A 251 8.09 -1.02 -12.16
N VAL A 252 8.15 -0.70 -13.46
CA VAL A 252 8.83 -1.51 -14.49
C VAL A 252 10.32 -1.14 -14.66
N ARG A 253 10.71 0.10 -14.32
CA ARG A 253 12.11 0.54 -14.50
C ARG A 253 13.13 -0.15 -13.57
N ALA A 254 12.67 -0.78 -12.48
CA ALA A 254 13.52 -1.58 -11.60
C ALA A 254 13.66 -3.04 -12.05
N SER A 255 12.74 -3.54 -12.91
CA SER A 255 12.82 -4.88 -13.51
C SER A 255 13.50 -4.87 -14.88
N GLU A 256 13.55 -3.74 -15.59
CA GLU A 256 14.17 -3.60 -16.92
C GLU A 256 15.69 -3.41 -16.94
N GLY A 257 16.33 -3.32 -15.76
CA GLY A 257 17.80 -3.30 -15.59
C GLY A 257 18.43 -4.68 -15.52
#